data_AF-C6PN11-F1
#
_entry.id   AF-C6PN11-F1
#
_cell.length_a   1.000
_cell.length_b   1.000
_cell.length_c   1.000
_cell.angle_alpha   90.00
_cell.angle_beta   90.00
_cell.angle_gamma   90.00
#
_symmetry.space_group_name_H-M   'P 1'
#
loop_
_entity.id
_entity.type
_entity.pdbx_description
1 polymer ?
#
loop_
_entity_poly.entity_id
_entity_poly.type
_entity_poly.pdbx_seq_one_letter_code
_entity_poly.pdbx_strand_id
1 'polypeptide(L)'
;MERVLKIITLDIRKKGFFKNLLICLFAVACILFLICAKGEVQAMPKMMLQIISYILLVIFSFSLTQEFSNKTDKMIFTGVFSRIEIMLSKLSSFIIAAIVCFAFYEILSIACNTFNSKMLLNNLYVFIVYAFTLGTFELLISVFTSNFLLVGIIGYVLYFDLMLALLNQALGSGRSEAVKHVIRSLPFYIANTGFYSGGYTTNQSVIMICCGVLFLIAACAVINRKDI
;
A
#
# COMPACT_ATOMS: atom_id res chain seq x y z
N MET A 1 -20.21 -3.94 14.56
CA MET A 1 -19.95 -2.96 13.49
C MET A 1 -19.82 -1.52 13.99
N GLU A 2 -20.73 -0.99 14.80
CA GLU A 2 -20.63 0.40 15.29
C GLU A 2 -19.33 0.72 16.04
N ARG A 3 -18.80 -0.25 16.81
CA ARG A 3 -17.53 -0.10 17.52
C ARG A 3 -16.35 0.04 16.56
N VAL A 4 -16.26 -0.84 15.55
CA VAL A 4 -15.24 -0.78 14.50
C VAL A 4 -15.31 0.56 13.75
N LEU A 5 -16.51 0.99 13.36
CA LEU A 5 -16.73 2.30 12.73
C LEU A 5 -16.25 3.47 13.60
N LYS A 6 -16.45 3.42 14.93
CA LYS A 6 -15.92 4.44 15.85
C LYS A 6 -14.40 4.46 15.89
N ILE A 7 -13.72 3.31 15.89
CA ILE A 7 -12.24 3.24 15.83
C ILE A 7 -11.74 3.79 14.51
N ILE A 8 -12.36 3.39 13.39
CA ILE A 8 -12.03 3.90 12.06
C ILE A 8 -12.18 5.42 12.04
N THR A 9 -13.28 5.94 12.58
CA THR A 9 -13.52 7.39 12.66
C THR A 9 -12.49 8.09 13.54
N LEU A 10 -12.03 7.46 14.63
CA LEU A 10 -10.99 8.00 15.51
C LEU A 10 -9.61 8.00 14.85
N ASP A 11 -9.24 6.93 14.15
CA ASP A 11 -8.00 6.83 13.38
C ASP A 11 -8.00 7.83 12.22
N ILE A 12 -9.14 8.00 11.54
CA ILE A 12 -9.32 9.03 10.49
C ILE A 12 -9.24 10.44 11.08
N ARG A 13 -9.83 10.64 12.27
CA ARG A 13 -9.82 11.92 12.99
C ARG A 13 -8.53 12.20 13.74
N LYS A 14 -7.52 11.29 13.75
CA LYS A 14 -6.18 11.62 14.25
C LYS A 14 -5.68 12.83 13.47
N LYS A 15 -5.74 13.99 14.14
CA LYS A 15 -5.43 15.31 13.56
C LYS A 15 -4.05 15.25 12.93
N GLY A 16 -4.00 15.32 11.59
CA GLY A 16 -2.75 15.40 10.85
C GLY A 16 -2.56 14.32 9.79
N PHE A 17 -3.16 13.14 9.89
CA PHE A 17 -2.90 12.06 8.92
C PHE A 17 -3.28 12.46 7.49
N PHE A 18 -4.55 12.81 7.26
CA PHE A 18 -5.01 13.28 5.94
C PHE A 18 -4.36 14.58 5.50
N LYS A 19 -4.12 15.50 6.46
CA LYS A 19 -3.46 16.77 6.17
C LYS A 19 -2.05 16.54 5.64
N ASN A 20 -1.28 15.67 6.29
CA ASN A 20 0.10 15.36 5.91
C ASN A 20 0.15 14.57 4.58
N LEU A 21 -0.76 13.62 4.38
CA LEU A 21 -0.93 12.92 3.10
C LEU A 21 -1.17 13.93 1.95
N LEU A 22 -2.15 14.82 2.10
CA LEU A 22 -2.48 15.82 1.07
C LEU A 22 -1.33 16.80 0.82
N ILE A 23 -0.67 17.27 1.87
CA ILE A 23 0.52 18.13 1.73
C ILE A 23 1.63 17.41 0.96
N CYS A 24 1.89 16.14 1.28
CA CYS A 24 2.90 15.33 0.60
C CYS A 24 2.56 15.15 -0.89
N LEU A 25 1.32 14.75 -1.20
CA LEU A 25 0.86 14.58 -2.58
C LEU A 25 0.97 15.89 -3.38
N PHE A 26 0.55 17.01 -2.79
CA PHE A 26 0.63 18.31 -3.43
C PHE A 26 2.08 18.76 -3.66
N ALA A 27 2.94 18.62 -2.65
CA ALA A 27 4.37 18.96 -2.77
C ALA A 27 5.05 18.14 -3.88
N VAL A 28 4.79 16.83 -3.94
CA VAL A 28 5.31 15.96 -4.99
C VAL A 28 4.78 16.37 -6.36
N ALA A 29 3.49 16.67 -6.49
CA ALA A 29 2.93 17.15 -7.75
C ALA A 29 3.56 18.47 -8.21
N CYS A 30 3.81 19.42 -7.31
CA CYS A 30 4.53 20.65 -7.66
C CYS A 30 5.96 20.37 -8.15
N ILE A 31 6.69 19.47 -7.48
CA ILE A 31 8.04 19.07 -7.90
C ILE A 31 8.01 18.41 -9.28
N LEU A 32 7.11 17.44 -9.48
CA LEU A 32 6.94 16.77 -10.77
C LEU A 32 6.56 17.76 -11.88
N PHE A 33 5.71 18.74 -11.59
CA PHE A 33 5.33 19.77 -12.54
C PHE A 33 6.54 20.62 -12.96
N LEU A 34 7.40 21.01 -12.01
CA LEU A 34 8.64 21.74 -12.30
C LEU A 34 9.61 20.92 -13.16
N ILE A 35 9.70 19.60 -12.93
CA ILE A 35 10.55 18.70 -13.71
C ILE A 35 9.99 18.50 -15.12
N CYS A 36 8.68 18.27 -15.25
CA CYS A 36 8.02 17.95 -16.53
C CYS A 36 7.65 19.18 -17.37
N ALA A 37 7.81 20.40 -16.82
CA ALA A 37 7.51 21.67 -17.51
C ALA A 37 8.26 21.84 -18.85
N LYS A 38 9.30 21.04 -19.10
CA LYS A 38 10.08 21.03 -20.36
C LYS A 38 9.44 20.24 -21.51
N GLY A 39 8.17 19.83 -21.41
CA GLY A 39 7.39 19.29 -22.52
C GLY A 39 6.77 17.90 -22.31
N GLU A 40 7.03 17.24 -21.17
CA GLU A 40 6.55 15.88 -20.88
C GLU A 40 5.42 15.86 -19.85
N VAL A 41 4.56 16.88 -19.82
CA VAL A 41 3.46 17.01 -18.84
C VAL A 41 2.51 15.81 -18.87
N GLN A 42 2.35 15.15 -20.03
CA GLN A 42 1.53 13.95 -20.18
C GLN A 42 2.14 12.70 -19.51
N ALA A 43 3.45 12.67 -19.24
CA ALA A 43 4.10 11.57 -18.52
C ALA A 43 3.92 11.67 -16.99
N MET A 44 3.54 12.86 -16.50
CA MET A 44 3.44 13.17 -15.07
C MET A 44 2.53 12.20 -14.28
N PRO A 45 1.33 11.80 -14.75
CA PRO A 45 0.49 10.86 -14.01
C PRO A 45 1.13 9.47 -13.86
N LYS A 46 1.87 8.99 -14.87
CA LYS A 46 2.59 7.71 -14.80
C LYS A 46 3.73 7.76 -13.79
N MET A 47 4.50 8.85 -13.77
CA MET A 47 5.52 9.07 -12.74
C MET A 47 4.90 9.19 -11.34
N MET A 48 3.73 9.82 -11.25
CA MET A 48 2.98 9.93 -9.99
C MET A 48 2.57 8.57 -9.44
N LEU A 49 2.16 7.60 -10.28
CA LEU A 49 1.86 6.24 -9.82
C LEU A 49 3.07 5.59 -9.11
N GLN A 50 4.27 5.75 -9.66
CA GLN A 50 5.49 5.23 -9.02
C GLN A 50 5.76 5.90 -7.68
N ILE A 51 5.52 7.20 -7.55
CA ILE A 51 5.74 7.89 -6.27
C ILE A 51 4.63 7.57 -5.27
N ILE A 52 3.38 7.39 -5.72
CA ILE A 52 2.25 7.00 -4.88
C ILE A 52 2.50 5.65 -4.21
N SER A 53 3.10 4.67 -4.89
CA SER A 53 3.41 3.38 -4.28
C SER A 53 4.34 3.55 -3.06
N TYR A 54 5.35 4.43 -3.17
CA TYR A 54 6.24 4.78 -2.07
C TYR A 54 5.55 5.56 -0.95
N ILE A 55 4.68 6.52 -1.30
CA ILE A 55 3.90 7.28 -0.32
C ILE A 55 3.03 6.32 0.50
N LEU A 56 2.35 5.37 -0.16
CA LEU A 56 1.52 4.38 0.53
C LEU A 56 2.35 3.50 1.48
N LEU A 57 3.51 3.00 1.06
CA LEU A 57 4.44 2.25 1.91
C LEU A 57 4.83 3.05 3.17
N VAL A 58 5.26 4.30 3.01
CA VAL A 58 5.68 5.14 4.14
C VAL A 58 4.51 5.40 5.09
N ILE A 59 3.33 5.62 4.54
CA ILE A 59 2.13 5.93 5.33
C ILE A 59 1.63 4.71 6.09
N PHE A 60 1.65 3.54 5.46
CA PHE A 60 1.25 2.29 6.09
C PHE A 60 2.19 1.96 7.25
N SER A 61 3.50 2.00 7.00
CA SER A 61 4.52 1.70 8.00
C SER A 61 4.51 2.69 9.18
N PHE A 62 4.31 3.99 8.91
CA PHE A 62 4.16 5.00 9.96
C PHE A 62 2.86 4.84 10.76
N SER A 63 1.73 4.56 10.09
CA SER A 63 0.42 4.40 10.75
C SER A 63 0.38 3.23 11.73
N LEU A 64 1.08 2.13 11.41
CA LEU A 64 1.16 0.94 12.27
C LEU A 64 1.97 1.17 13.55
N THR A 65 2.86 2.16 13.54
CA THR A 65 3.94 2.24 14.53
C THR A 65 3.84 3.41 15.47
N GLN A 66 3.01 4.41 15.14
CA GLN A 66 2.53 5.37 16.13
C GLN A 66 1.93 4.66 17.36
N GLU A 67 1.35 3.48 17.20
CA GLU A 67 0.71 2.76 18.32
C GLU A 67 1.69 2.01 19.21
N PHE A 68 2.74 1.44 18.64
CA PHE A 68 3.84 0.80 19.38
C PHE A 68 4.74 1.84 20.07
N SER A 69 5.05 2.95 19.38
CA SER A 69 5.87 4.05 19.92
C SER A 69 5.20 4.72 21.12
N ASN A 70 3.88 4.94 21.04
CA ASN A 70 3.13 5.64 22.09
C ASN A 70 2.73 4.72 23.28
N LYS A 71 3.18 3.46 23.33
CA LYS A 71 2.74 2.44 24.32
C LYS A 71 1.21 2.28 24.40
N THR A 72 0.52 2.71 23.34
CA THR A 72 -0.93 2.61 23.22
C THR A 72 -1.37 1.20 22.86
N ASP A 73 -0.45 0.34 22.40
CA ASP A 73 -0.66 -1.10 22.37
C ASP A 73 -1.21 -1.61 23.71
N LYS A 74 -0.57 -1.27 24.84
CA LYS A 74 -1.07 -1.68 26.16
C LYS A 74 -2.45 -1.10 26.47
N MET A 75 -2.70 0.19 26.24
CA MET A 75 -4.02 0.80 26.50
C MET A 75 -5.16 0.29 25.60
N ILE A 76 -4.88 0.04 24.32
CA ILE A 76 -5.88 -0.44 23.35
C ILE A 76 -6.16 -1.94 23.59
N PHE A 77 -5.15 -2.72 23.99
CA PHE A 77 -5.31 -4.14 24.33
C PHE A 77 -5.80 -4.41 25.76
N THR A 78 -5.89 -3.41 26.65
CA THR A 78 -6.34 -3.58 28.05
C THR A 78 -7.86 -3.53 28.30
N GLY A 79 -8.73 -3.57 27.28
CA GLY A 79 -10.08 -4.11 27.54
C GLY A 79 -11.30 -3.61 26.75
N VAL A 80 -11.18 -2.59 25.88
CA VAL A 80 -12.38 -2.06 25.16
C VAL A 80 -12.55 -2.64 23.75
N PHE A 81 -11.45 -2.98 23.07
CA PHE A 81 -11.46 -3.48 21.69
C PHE A 81 -10.64 -4.76 21.54
N SER A 82 -11.10 -5.67 20.68
CA SER A 82 -10.39 -6.91 20.37
C SER A 82 -9.21 -6.66 19.43
N ARG A 83 -8.19 -7.54 19.50
CA ARG A 83 -6.99 -7.41 18.65
C ARG A 83 -7.32 -7.41 17.16
N ILE A 84 -8.31 -8.21 16.78
CA ILE A 84 -8.80 -8.35 15.41
C ILE A 84 -9.50 -7.06 14.95
N GLU A 85 -10.29 -6.42 15.81
CA GLU A 85 -10.95 -5.14 15.47
C GLU A 85 -9.94 -4.03 15.16
N ILE A 86 -8.81 -3.99 15.87
CA ILE A 86 -7.72 -3.04 15.62
C ILE A 86 -7.07 -3.33 14.26
N MET A 87 -6.74 -4.59 13.97
CA MET A 87 -6.17 -4.99 12.67
C MET A 87 -7.09 -4.62 11.50
N LEU A 88 -8.40 -4.88 11.64
CA LEU A 88 -9.41 -4.50 10.63
C LEU A 88 -9.54 -2.98 10.49
N SER A 89 -9.48 -2.23 11.60
CA SER A 89 -9.47 -0.77 11.56
C SER A 89 -8.26 -0.25 10.78
N LYS A 90 -7.06 -0.78 11.01
CA LYS A 90 -5.85 -0.40 10.27
C LYS A 90 -5.94 -0.70 8.80
N LEU A 91 -6.40 -1.90 8.44
CA LEU A 91 -6.62 -2.25 7.06
C LEU A 91 -7.60 -1.28 6.37
N SER A 92 -8.68 -0.90 7.05
CA SER A 92 -9.62 0.08 6.49
C SER A 92 -9.00 1.46 6.29
N SER A 93 -8.16 1.91 7.22
CA SER A 93 -7.40 3.17 7.10
C SER A 93 -6.46 3.16 5.90
N PHE A 94 -5.86 2.01 5.58
CA PHE A 94 -5.02 1.85 4.38
C PHE A 94 -5.82 1.95 3.09
N ILE A 95 -6.98 1.30 3.03
CA ILE A 95 -7.88 1.39 1.89
C ILE A 95 -8.35 2.84 1.68
N ILE A 96 -8.68 3.56 2.75
CA ILE A 96 -9.08 4.97 2.67
C ILE A 96 -7.92 5.85 2.17
N ALA A 97 -6.70 5.65 2.67
CA ALA A 97 -5.53 6.37 2.19
C ALA A 97 -5.31 6.13 0.68
N ALA A 98 -5.48 4.89 0.22
CA ALA A 98 -5.40 4.54 -1.19
C ALA A 98 -6.50 5.20 -2.03
N ILE A 99 -7.73 5.29 -1.53
CA ILE A 99 -8.83 6.02 -2.21
C ILE A 99 -8.49 7.51 -2.34
N VAL A 100 -7.87 8.12 -1.33
CA VAL A 100 -7.43 9.52 -1.43
C VAL A 100 -6.31 9.69 -2.45
N CYS A 101 -5.33 8.77 -2.48
CA CYS A 101 -4.29 8.77 -3.51
C CYS A 101 -4.87 8.56 -4.92
N PHE A 102 -5.88 7.70 -5.06
CA PHE A 102 -6.61 7.50 -6.32
C PHE A 102 -7.32 8.79 -6.77
N ALA A 103 -8.07 9.43 -5.88
CA ALA A 103 -8.75 10.69 -6.19
C ALA A 103 -7.75 11.76 -6.63
N PHE A 104 -6.61 11.85 -5.94
CA PHE A 104 -5.54 12.78 -6.32
C PHE A 104 -4.93 12.44 -7.69
N TYR A 105 -4.67 11.15 -7.96
CA TYR A 105 -4.18 10.68 -9.25
C TYR A 105 -5.14 11.04 -10.40
N GLU A 106 -6.44 10.88 -10.21
CA GLU A 106 -7.43 11.25 -11.24
C GLU A 106 -7.55 12.77 -11.42
N ILE A 107 -7.47 13.57 -10.35
CA ILE A 107 -7.40 15.03 -10.48
C ILE A 107 -6.18 15.44 -11.31
N LEU A 108 -5.04 14.79 -11.08
CA LEU A 108 -3.82 15.03 -11.84
C LEU A 108 -3.96 14.56 -13.30
N SER A 109 -4.58 13.42 -13.55
CA SER A 109 -4.80 12.89 -14.90
C SER A 109 -5.69 13.83 -15.73
N ILE A 110 -6.70 14.43 -15.10
CA ILE A 110 -7.55 15.48 -15.69
C ILE A 110 -6.73 16.75 -15.98
N ALA A 111 -5.95 17.23 -15.01
CA ALA A 111 -5.11 18.42 -15.19
C ALA A 111 -4.08 18.27 -16.33
N CYS A 112 -3.57 17.06 -16.54
CA CYS A 112 -2.61 16.73 -17.60
C CYS A 112 -3.26 16.29 -18.93
N ASN A 113 -4.59 16.33 -19.08
CA ASN A 113 -5.33 15.88 -20.26
C ASN A 113 -5.06 14.41 -20.66
N THR A 114 -4.82 13.54 -19.68
CA THR A 114 -4.61 12.08 -19.88
C THR A 114 -5.75 11.23 -19.33
N PHE A 115 -6.78 11.88 -18.79
CA PHE A 115 -7.93 11.24 -18.18
C PHE A 115 -8.69 10.34 -19.18
N ASN A 116 -9.01 9.12 -18.73
CA ASN A 116 -9.82 8.19 -19.48
C ASN A 116 -10.94 7.65 -18.59
N SER A 117 -12.17 8.10 -18.83
CA SER A 117 -13.35 7.72 -18.03
C SER A 117 -13.61 6.21 -18.01
N LYS A 118 -13.26 5.49 -19.08
CA LYS A 118 -13.41 4.02 -19.15
C LYS A 118 -12.47 3.30 -18.19
N MET A 119 -11.33 3.90 -17.86
CA MET A 119 -10.32 3.30 -16.99
C MET A 119 -10.54 3.64 -15.51
N LEU A 120 -11.44 4.57 -15.19
CA LEU A 120 -11.64 5.06 -13.81
C LEU A 120 -11.94 3.93 -12.80
N LEU A 121 -12.87 3.04 -13.14
CA LEU A 121 -13.22 1.90 -12.27
C LEU A 121 -12.05 0.91 -12.14
N ASN A 122 -11.31 0.68 -13.23
CA ASN A 122 -10.14 -0.18 -13.23
C ASN A 122 -9.02 0.40 -12.36
N ASN A 123 -8.77 1.71 -12.46
CA ASN A 123 -7.79 2.41 -11.64
C ASN A 123 -8.17 2.34 -10.16
N LEU A 124 -9.43 2.61 -9.81
CA LEU A 124 -9.90 2.46 -8.43
C LEU A 124 -9.67 1.04 -7.90
N TYR A 125 -10.00 0.03 -8.71
CA TYR A 125 -9.79 -1.37 -8.38
C TYR A 125 -8.30 -1.69 -8.15
N VAL A 126 -7.42 -1.21 -9.03
CA VAL A 126 -5.96 -1.37 -8.91
C VAL A 126 -5.44 -0.79 -7.60
N PHE A 127 -5.90 0.40 -7.21
CA PHE A 127 -5.52 1.03 -5.94
C PHE A 127 -6.00 0.23 -4.73
N ILE A 128 -7.24 -0.26 -4.75
CA ILE A 128 -7.81 -1.07 -3.66
C ILE A 128 -7.03 -2.39 -3.51
N VAL A 129 -6.81 -3.11 -4.61
CA VAL A 129 -6.10 -4.39 -4.59
C VAL A 129 -4.66 -4.20 -4.12
N TYR A 130 -3.96 -3.19 -4.65
CA TYR A 130 -2.60 -2.84 -4.23
C TYR A 130 -2.52 -2.55 -2.72
N ALA A 131 -3.38 -1.65 -2.24
CA ALA A 131 -3.41 -1.25 -0.83
C ALA A 131 -3.78 -2.41 0.10
N PHE A 132 -4.70 -3.28 -0.32
CA PHE A 132 -5.05 -4.48 0.44
C PHE A 132 -3.84 -5.41 0.58
N THR A 133 -3.15 -5.74 -0.51
CA THR A 133 -1.97 -6.62 -0.45
C THR A 133 -0.80 -6.04 0.33
N LEU A 134 -0.42 -4.80 0.03
CA LEU A 134 0.71 -4.16 0.70
C LEU A 134 0.38 -3.93 2.18
N GLY A 135 -0.82 -3.45 2.48
CA GLY A 135 -1.26 -3.19 3.84
C GLY A 135 -1.35 -4.44 4.70
N THR A 136 -1.87 -5.56 4.18
CA THR A 136 -1.91 -6.84 4.92
C THR A 136 -0.52 -7.42 5.14
N PHE A 137 0.39 -7.24 4.18
CA PHE A 137 1.79 -7.64 4.32
C PHE A 137 2.52 -6.81 5.39
N GLU A 138 2.38 -5.49 5.37
CA GLU A 138 2.97 -4.62 6.38
C GLU A 138 2.40 -4.87 7.78
N LEU A 139 1.09 -5.14 7.87
CA LEU A 139 0.45 -5.57 9.11
C LEU A 139 1.15 -6.81 9.67
N LEU A 140 1.37 -7.84 8.84
CA LEU A 140 2.06 -9.05 9.25
C LEU A 140 3.47 -8.75 9.80
N ILE A 141 4.27 -7.97 9.08
CA ILE A 141 5.63 -7.61 9.53
C ILE A 141 5.60 -6.80 10.83
N SER A 142 4.63 -5.90 10.98
CA SER A 142 4.50 -5.05 12.17
C SER A 142 4.22 -5.86 13.43
N VAL A 143 3.45 -6.94 13.30
CA VAL A 143 3.18 -7.87 14.40
C VAL A 143 4.47 -8.60 14.82
N PHE A 144 5.38 -8.92 13.90
CA PHE A 144 6.66 -9.55 14.24
C PHE A 144 7.69 -8.60 14.84
N THR A 145 7.89 -7.44 14.21
CA THR A 145 9.04 -6.56 14.51
C THR A 145 8.73 -5.48 15.54
N SER A 146 7.48 -5.05 15.67
CA SER A 146 7.05 -3.92 16.52
C SER A 146 7.87 -2.63 16.34
N ASN A 147 8.60 -2.49 15.21
CA ASN A 147 9.50 -1.36 14.92
C ASN A 147 9.23 -0.82 13.51
N PHE A 148 8.99 0.48 13.40
CA PHE A 148 8.60 1.13 12.15
C PHE A 148 9.66 1.08 11.06
N LEU A 149 10.92 1.29 11.45
CA LEU A 149 12.02 1.29 10.48
C LEU A 149 12.16 -0.09 9.88
N LEU A 150 12.01 -1.14 10.69
CA LEU A 150 12.07 -2.51 10.19
C LEU A 150 10.89 -2.85 9.30
N VAL A 151 9.66 -2.45 9.65
CA VAL A 151 8.48 -2.65 8.77
C VAL A 151 8.69 -1.96 7.43
N GLY A 152 9.09 -0.68 7.43
CA GLY A 152 9.32 0.10 6.22
C GLY A 152 10.47 -0.45 5.36
N ILE A 153 11.60 -0.81 5.98
CA ILE A 153 12.76 -1.38 5.28
C ILE A 153 12.42 -2.75 4.67
N ILE A 154 11.78 -3.64 5.43
CA ILE A 154 11.40 -4.97 4.92
C ILE A 154 10.37 -4.82 3.79
N GLY A 155 9.38 -3.93 3.96
CA GLY A 155 8.40 -3.60 2.92
C GLY A 155 9.07 -3.07 1.65
N TYR A 156 9.97 -2.09 1.78
CA TYR A 156 10.74 -1.53 0.67
C TYR A 156 11.56 -2.61 -0.04
N VAL A 157 12.37 -3.37 0.71
CA VAL A 157 13.26 -4.40 0.14
C VAL A 157 12.45 -5.43 -0.64
N LEU A 158 11.33 -5.91 -0.10
CA LEU A 158 10.58 -7.02 -0.69
C LEU A 158 9.65 -6.61 -1.83
N TYR A 159 8.98 -5.45 -1.74
CA TYR A 159 8.01 -5.04 -2.76
C TYR A 159 8.62 -4.16 -3.86
N PHE A 160 9.68 -3.39 -3.59
CA PHE A 160 10.13 -2.30 -4.47
C PHE A 160 11.43 -2.64 -5.23
N ASP A 161 12.14 -1.59 -5.66
CA ASP A 161 13.13 -1.60 -6.73
C ASP A 161 14.21 -2.68 -6.61
N LEU A 162 14.66 -3.01 -5.39
CA LEU A 162 15.73 -3.98 -5.20
C LEU A 162 15.29 -5.40 -5.59
N MET A 163 14.18 -5.89 -5.02
CA MET A 163 13.66 -7.20 -5.39
C MET A 163 13.08 -7.20 -6.81
N LEU A 164 12.47 -6.11 -7.26
CA LEU A 164 11.97 -6.02 -8.63
C LEU A 164 13.12 -6.14 -9.65
N ALA A 165 14.25 -5.48 -9.41
CA ALA A 165 15.44 -5.56 -10.27
C ALA A 165 16.03 -6.98 -10.27
N LEU A 166 16.17 -7.61 -9.10
CA LEU A 166 16.66 -8.99 -8.98
C LEU A 166 15.76 -9.98 -9.73
N LEU A 167 14.45 -9.85 -9.58
CA LEU A 167 13.47 -10.70 -10.27
C LEU A 167 13.48 -10.47 -11.78
N ASN A 168 13.58 -9.22 -12.24
CA ASN A 168 13.70 -8.91 -13.67
C ASN A 168 14.99 -9.46 -14.28
N GLN A 169 16.11 -9.38 -13.56
CA GLN A 169 17.37 -9.99 -14.01
C GLN A 169 17.26 -11.52 -14.07
N ALA A 170 16.61 -12.14 -13.09
CA ALA A 170 16.34 -13.57 -13.10
C ALA A 170 15.43 -13.98 -14.29
N LEU A 171 14.44 -13.16 -14.66
CA LEU A 171 13.60 -13.40 -15.84
C LEU A 171 14.37 -13.28 -17.17
N GLY A 172 15.31 -12.34 -17.26
CA GLY A 172 16.17 -12.14 -18.42
C GLY A 172 17.29 -13.19 -18.57
N SER A 173 17.57 -13.95 -17.52
CA SER A 173 18.59 -15.01 -17.54
C SER A 173 18.06 -16.30 -18.20
N GLY A 174 18.97 -17.17 -18.66
CA GLY A 174 18.67 -18.47 -19.29
C GLY A 174 18.07 -19.54 -18.36
N ARG A 175 17.30 -19.13 -17.34
CA ARG A 175 16.61 -20.02 -16.41
C ARG A 175 15.47 -20.75 -17.11
N SER A 176 15.07 -21.90 -16.56
CA SER A 176 13.94 -22.67 -17.07
C SER A 176 12.64 -21.87 -17.03
N GLU A 177 11.75 -22.11 -18.00
CA GLU A 177 10.45 -21.42 -18.08
C GLU A 177 9.58 -21.64 -16.84
N ALA A 178 9.75 -22.78 -16.14
CA ALA A 178 9.08 -23.04 -14.87
C ALA A 178 9.46 -21.99 -13.80
N VAL A 179 10.74 -21.64 -13.68
CA VAL A 179 11.22 -20.63 -12.71
C VAL A 179 10.70 -19.25 -13.09
N LYS A 180 10.69 -18.91 -14.39
CA LYS A 180 10.13 -17.64 -14.87
C LYS A 180 8.64 -17.52 -14.58
N HIS A 181 7.90 -18.62 -14.73
CA HIS A 181 6.49 -18.68 -14.38
C HIS A 181 6.28 -18.39 -12.89
N VAL A 182 7.05 -19.03 -12.00
CA VAL A 182 6.99 -18.79 -10.55
C VAL A 182 7.23 -17.32 -10.22
N ILE A 183 8.28 -16.72 -10.80
CA ILE A 183 8.61 -15.31 -10.56
C ILE A 183 7.44 -14.39 -10.96
N ARG A 184 6.84 -14.61 -12.13
CA ARG A 184 5.69 -13.82 -12.62
C ARG A 184 4.43 -14.00 -11.76
N SER A 185 4.35 -15.08 -11.01
CA SER A 185 3.25 -15.37 -10.06
C SER A 185 3.52 -14.87 -8.63
N LEU A 186 4.69 -14.29 -8.34
CA LEU A 186 4.97 -13.76 -6.99
C LEU A 186 4.20 -12.46 -6.74
N PRO A 187 3.53 -12.29 -5.59
CA PRO A 187 2.79 -11.07 -5.27
C PRO A 187 3.68 -9.83 -5.22
N PHE A 188 4.95 -9.99 -4.83
CA PHE A 188 5.97 -8.93 -4.81
C PHE A 188 6.29 -8.40 -6.21
N TYR A 189 6.34 -9.29 -7.20
CA TYR A 189 6.56 -8.92 -8.59
C TYR A 189 5.30 -8.26 -9.17
N ILE A 190 4.15 -8.90 -8.95
CA ILE A 190 2.87 -8.48 -9.52
C ILE A 190 2.46 -7.10 -8.99
N ALA A 191 2.59 -6.84 -7.69
CA ALA A 191 2.06 -5.64 -7.05
C ALA A 191 2.59 -4.35 -7.72
N ASN A 192 3.90 -4.17 -7.80
CA ASN A 192 4.45 -2.95 -8.38
C ASN A 192 4.39 -2.94 -9.91
N THR A 193 4.62 -4.07 -10.59
CA THR A 193 4.53 -4.10 -12.06
C THR A 193 3.11 -3.77 -12.56
N GLY A 194 2.08 -4.36 -11.94
CA GLY A 194 0.69 -4.10 -12.31
C GLY A 194 0.20 -2.71 -11.86
N PHE A 195 0.65 -2.23 -10.70
CA PHE A 195 0.34 -0.86 -10.25
C PHE A 195 0.92 0.19 -11.20
N TYR A 196 2.18 0.03 -11.63
CA TYR A 196 2.84 0.95 -12.56
C TYR A 196 2.25 0.90 -13.98
N SER A 197 1.72 -0.25 -14.40
CA SER A 197 0.97 -0.35 -15.66
C SER A 197 -0.47 0.16 -15.57
N GLY A 198 -0.96 0.52 -14.37
CA GLY A 198 -2.33 0.96 -14.15
C GLY A 198 -3.37 -0.15 -14.33
N GLY A 199 -2.99 -1.41 -14.14
CA GLY A 199 -3.86 -2.55 -14.42
C GLY A 199 -3.27 -3.89 -13.99
N TYR A 200 -4.14 -4.77 -13.49
CA TYR A 200 -3.82 -6.17 -13.22
C TYR A 200 -4.62 -7.08 -14.16
N THR A 201 -4.01 -8.16 -14.60
CA THR A 201 -4.77 -9.27 -15.20
C THR A 201 -5.61 -9.97 -14.14
N THR A 202 -6.69 -10.66 -14.55
CA THR A 202 -7.56 -11.39 -13.61
C THR A 202 -6.78 -12.39 -12.76
N ASN A 203 -5.82 -13.09 -13.33
CA ASN A 203 -4.99 -14.04 -12.60
C ASN A 203 -4.10 -13.35 -11.55
N GLN A 204 -3.49 -12.22 -11.92
CA GLN A 204 -2.67 -11.42 -11.02
C GLN A 204 -3.48 -10.90 -9.82
N SER A 205 -4.68 -10.40 -10.10
CA SER A 205 -5.63 -9.96 -9.10
C SER A 205 -6.01 -11.07 -8.11
N VAL A 206 -6.34 -12.26 -8.61
CA VAL A 206 -6.69 -13.41 -7.76
C VAL A 206 -5.52 -13.79 -6.86
N ILE A 207 -4.30 -13.87 -7.41
CA ILE A 207 -3.09 -14.17 -6.63
C ILE A 207 -2.90 -13.12 -5.53
N MET A 208 -3.00 -11.83 -5.87
CA MET A 208 -2.86 -10.74 -4.92
C MET A 208 -3.88 -10.82 -3.78
N ILE A 209 -5.17 -10.99 -4.11
CA ILE A 209 -6.22 -11.11 -3.08
C ILE A 209 -5.98 -12.33 -2.20
N CYS A 210 -5.67 -13.49 -2.78
CA CYS A 210 -5.39 -14.71 -2.02
C CYS A 210 -4.18 -14.52 -1.09
N CYS A 211 -3.07 -13.96 -1.57
CA CYS A 211 -1.90 -13.67 -0.75
C CYS A 211 -2.21 -12.67 0.37
N GLY A 212 -2.95 -11.60 0.09
CA GLY A 212 -3.34 -10.61 1.10
C GLY A 212 -4.21 -11.21 2.20
N VAL A 213 -5.17 -12.09 1.84
CA VAL A 213 -5.97 -12.83 2.81
C VAL A 213 -5.08 -13.75 3.67
N LEU A 214 -4.13 -14.47 3.06
CA LEU A 214 -3.19 -15.31 3.81
C LEU A 214 -2.32 -14.50 4.77
N PHE A 215 -1.82 -13.33 4.36
CA PHE A 215 -1.07 -12.44 5.24
C PHE A 215 -1.90 -11.92 6.40
N LEU A 216 -3.17 -11.55 6.14
CA LEU A 216 -4.09 -11.11 7.19
C LEU A 216 -4.39 -12.22 8.20
N ILE A 217 -4.66 -13.45 7.72
CA ILE A 217 -4.88 -14.61 8.60
C ILE A 217 -3.64 -14.88 9.45
N ALA A 218 -2.45 -14.86 8.85
CA ALA A 218 -1.20 -15.04 9.56
C ALA A 218 -0.98 -13.94 10.61
N ALA A 219 -1.24 -12.67 10.27
CA ALA A 219 -1.10 -11.54 11.18
C ALA A 219 -2.05 -11.68 12.38
N CYS A 220 -3.31 -12.04 12.14
CA CYS A 220 -4.31 -12.32 13.18
C CYS A 220 -3.91 -13.51 14.08
N ALA A 221 -3.36 -14.58 13.49
CA ALA A 221 -2.91 -15.74 14.26
C ALA A 221 -1.72 -15.39 15.17
N VAL A 222 -0.75 -14.63 14.66
CA VAL A 222 0.44 -14.24 15.43
C VAL A 222 0.07 -13.25 16.53
N ILE A 223 -0.74 -12.21 16.23
CA ILE A 223 -1.09 -11.20 17.23
C ILE A 223 -1.93 -11.78 18.38
N ASN A 224 -2.74 -12.81 18.12
CA ASN A 224 -3.52 -13.49 19.16
C ASN A 224 -2.66 -14.38 20.07
N ARG A 225 -1.51 -14.87 19.58
CA ARG A 225 -0.56 -15.67 20.37
C ARG A 225 0.55 -14.85 21.02
N LYS A 226 0.74 -13.60 20.59
CA LYS A 226 1.76 -12.71 21.14
C LYS A 226 1.35 -12.24 22.54
N ASP A 227 2.17 -12.53 23.54
CA ASP A 227 2.05 -11.91 24.86
C ASP A 227 2.54 -10.45 24.76
N ILE A 228 1.69 -9.49 25.16
CA ILE A 228 1.92 -8.04 25.09
C ILE A 228 1.83 -7.46 26.50
#